data_AF-A0A2W6BAM7-F1
#
_entry.id   AF-A0A2W6BAM7-F1
#
_cell.length_a   1.000
_cell.length_b   1.000
_cell.length_c   1.000
_cell.angle_alpha   90.00
_cell.angle_beta   90.00
_cell.angle_gamma   90.00
#
_symmetry.space_group_name_H-M   'P 1'
#
loop_
_entity.id
_entity.type
_entity.pdbx_description
1 polymer ?
#
loop_
_entity_poly.entity_id
_entity_poly.type
_entity_poly.pdbx_seq_one_letter_code
_entity_poly.pdbx_strand_id
1 'polypeptide(L)' 'DLRAALEMLPAEQRTVLELQFTGWSGAQIAAALERSPGAVRMLRLRAIERLREIVLRDADTELGVKR' A
#
# COMPACT_ATOMS: atom_id res chain seq x y z
N ASP A 1 4.88 13.27 -3.79
CA ASP A 1 5.05 12.39 -4.98
C ASP A 1 4.56 10.98 -4.66
N LEU A 2 3.69 10.37 -5.50
CA LEU A 2 3.14 9.03 -5.28
C LEU A 2 4.22 7.94 -5.26
N ARG A 3 5.27 8.07 -6.08
CA ARG A 3 6.37 7.09 -6.10
C ARG A 3 7.07 7.03 -4.75
N ALA A 4 7.45 8.18 -4.21
CA ALA A 4 8.07 8.29 -2.89
C ALA A 4 7.16 7.69 -1.79
N ALA A 5 5.85 7.94 -1.86
CA ALA A 5 4.90 7.41 -0.89
C ALA A 5 4.80 5.87 -0.93
N LEU A 6 4.85 5.27 -2.12
CA LEU A 6 4.96 3.80 -2.26
C LEU A 6 6.28 3.28 -1.71
N GLU A 7 7.37 4.03 -1.90
CA GLU A 7 8.71 3.72 -1.38
C GLU A 7 8.82 3.78 0.16
N MET A 8 7.86 4.42 0.83
CA MET A 8 7.76 4.46 2.29
C MET A 8 6.92 3.33 2.90
N LEU A 9 6.22 2.54 2.07
CA LEU A 9 5.47 1.39 2.56
C LEU A 9 6.42 0.24 2.97
N PRO A 10 6.05 -0.54 4.00
CA PRO A 10 6.69 -1.82 4.29
C PRO A 10 6.71 -2.72 3.03
N ALA A 11 7.79 -3.48 2.86
CA ALA A 11 8.03 -4.26 1.64
C ALA A 11 6.82 -5.13 1.25
N GLU A 12 6.28 -5.92 2.19
CA GLU A 12 5.11 -6.78 1.91
C GLU A 12 3.86 -5.99 1.49
N GLN A 13 3.63 -4.80 2.06
CA GLN A 13 2.51 -3.94 1.70
C GLN A 13 2.68 -3.36 0.30
N ARG A 14 3.91 -2.95 -0.05
CA ARG A 14 4.24 -2.49 -1.40
C ARG A 14 4.07 -3.59 -2.43
N THR A 15 4.67 -4.77 -2.22
CA THR A 15 4.61 -5.90 -3.16
C THR A 15 3.17 -6.26 -3.52
N VAL A 16 2.28 -6.29 -2.52
CA VAL A 16 0.87 -6.61 -2.74
C VAL A 16 0.17 -5.57 -3.61
N LEU A 17 0.47 -4.28 -3.43
CA LEU A 17 -0.09 -3.21 -4.26
C LEU A 17 0.49 -3.24 -5.68
N GLU A 18 1.80 -3.46 -5.83
CA GLU A 18 2.45 -3.58 -7.13
C GLU A 18 1.85 -4.72 -7.96
N LEU A 19 1.72 -5.92 -7.38
CA LEU A 19 1.08 -7.04 -8.05
C LEU A 19 -0.37 -6.72 -8.42
N GLN A 20 -1.13 -6.08 -7.51
CA GLN A 20 -2.49 -5.66 -7.81
C GLN A 20 -2.54 -4.69 -8.99
N PHE A 21 -1.64 -3.69 -9.05
CA PHE A 21 -1.61 -2.71 -10.14
C PHE A 21 -1.20 -3.32 -11.47
N THR A 22 -0.48 -4.44 -11.47
CA THR A 22 -0.25 -5.24 -12.68
C THR A 22 -1.45 -6.10 -13.10
N GLY A 23 -2.58 -6.03 -12.39
CA GLY A 23 -3.82 -6.70 -12.73
C GLY A 23 -4.02 -8.07 -12.06
N TRP A 24 -3.15 -8.45 -11.11
CA TRP A 24 -3.30 -9.73 -10.43
C TRP A 24 -4.52 -9.74 -9.49
N SER A 25 -5.25 -10.85 -9.50
CA SER A 25 -6.34 -11.09 -8.55
C SER A 25 -5.80 -11.36 -7.14
N GLY A 26 -6.63 -11.15 -6.12
CA GLY A 26 -6.26 -11.46 -4.73
C GLY A 26 -5.86 -12.92 -4.51
N ALA A 27 -6.43 -13.85 -5.28
CA ALA A 27 -6.07 -15.27 -5.22
C ALA A 27 -4.70 -15.56 -5.83
N GLN A 28 -4.38 -14.94 -6.98
CA GLN A 28 -3.05 -15.08 -7.60
C GLN A 28 -1.96 -14.48 -6.69
N ILE A 29 -2.23 -13.33 -6.07
CA ILE A 29 -1.32 -12.72 -5.10
C ILE A 29 -1.14 -13.62 -3.88
N ALA A 30 -2.22 -14.18 -3.34
CA ALA A 30 -2.16 -15.10 -2.20
C ALA A 30 -1.30 -16.33 -2.50
N ALA A 31 -1.48 -16.93 -3.68
CA ALA A 31 -0.66 -18.05 -4.14
C ALA A 31 0.82 -17.66 -4.29
N ALA A 32 1.13 -16.53 -4.93
CA ALA A 32 2.51 -16.10 -5.16
C ALA A 32 3.27 -15.69 -3.89
N LEU A 33 2.55 -15.25 -2.86
CA LEU A 33 3.14 -14.86 -1.57
C LEU A 33 3.08 -15.96 -0.52
N GLU A 34 2.57 -17.15 -0.87
CA GLU A 34 2.35 -18.26 0.07
C GLU A 34 1.53 -17.83 1.31
N ARG A 35 0.50 -17.01 1.08
CA ARG A 35 -0.41 -16.48 2.11
C ARG A 35 -1.85 -16.93 1.86
N SER A 36 -2.69 -16.82 2.88
CA SER A 36 -4.14 -17.00 2.68
C SER A 36 -4.77 -15.78 1.98
N PRO A 37 -5.89 -15.94 1.25
CA PRO A 37 -6.62 -14.81 0.66
C PRO A 37 -7.04 -13.76 1.69
N GLY A 38 -7.39 -14.18 2.91
CA GLY A 38 -7.70 -13.29 4.03
C GLY A 38 -6.50 -12.46 4.47
N ALA A 39 -5.32 -13.07 4.55
CA ALA A 39 -4.08 -12.35 4.88
C ALA A 39 -3.74 -11.31 3.80
N VAL A 40 -3.87 -11.65 2.51
CA VAL A 40 -3.67 -10.69 1.41
C VAL A 40 -4.68 -9.54 1.47
N ARG A 41 -5.95 -9.82 1.78
CA ARG A 41 -6.98 -8.78 1.97
C ARG A 41 -6.58 -7.80 3.07
N MET A 42 -6.10 -8.31 4.21
CA MET A 42 -5.67 -7.46 5.33
C MET A 42 -4.38 -6.68 5.00
N LEU A 43 -3.43 -7.29 4.30
CA LEU A 43 -2.23 -6.60 3.80
C LEU A 43 -2.60 -5.44 2.88
N ARG A 44 -3.51 -5.65 1.93
CA ARG A 44 -4.02 -4.61 1.03
C ARG A 44 -4.67 -3.46 1.78
N LEU A 45 -5.56 -3.78 2.72
CA LEU A 45 -6.26 -2.77 3.52
C LEU A 45 -5.25 -1.88 4.25
N ARG A 46 -4.31 -2.49 4.99
CA ARG A 46 -3.27 -1.77 5.75
C ARG A 46 -2.35 -0.96 4.83
N ALA A 47 -2.00 -1.48 3.66
CA ALA A 47 -1.19 -0.77 2.67
C ALA A 47 -1.87 0.51 2.19
N ILE A 48 -3.17 0.46 1.88
CA ILE A 48 -3.95 1.63 1.44
C ILE A 48 -4.12 2.64 2.58
N GLU A 49 -4.43 2.19 3.79
CA GLU A 49 -4.53 3.06 4.97
C GLU A 49 -3.21 3.81 5.20
N ARG A 50 -2.09 3.08 5.16
CA ARG A 50 -0.76 3.66 5.35
C ARG A 50 -0.38 4.64 4.24
N LEU A 51 -0.67 4.28 2.99
CA LEU A 51 -0.41 5.16 1.84
C LEU A 51 -1.20 6.47 1.96
N ARG A 52 -2.47 6.39 2.38
CA ARG A 52 -3.30 7.57 2.65
C ARG A 52 -2.69 8.46 3.74
N GLU A 53 -2.19 7.89 4.84
CA GLU A 53 -1.52 8.66 5.89
C GLU A 53 -0.27 9.39 5.38
N ILE A 54 0.56 8.73 4.57
CA ILE A 54 1.78 9.31 4.01
C ILE A 54 1.43 10.48 3.09
N VAL A 55 0.52 10.27 2.14
CA VAL A 55 0.11 11.31 1.18
C VAL A 55 -0.53 12.50 1.88
N LEU A 56 -1.38 12.28 2.89
CA LEU A 56 -2.00 13.38 3.63
C LEU A 56 -0.97 14.16 4.48
N ARG A 57 0.04 13.50 5.05
CA ARG A 57 1.11 14.18 5.79
C ARG A 57 1.99 15.02 4.88
N ASP A 58 2.31 14.52 3.68
CA ASP A 58 3.04 15.28 2.67
C ASP A 58 2.23 16.52 2.25
N ALA A 59 0.92 16.36 1.98
CA ALA A 59 0.05 17.48 1.62
C ALA A 59 -0.05 18.53 2.75
N ASP A 60 -0.18 18.11 4.01
CA ASP A 60 -0.19 19.02 5.16
C ASP A 60 1.16 19.78 5.27
N THR A 61 2.27 19.12 4.93
CA THR A 61 3.62 19.71 4.92
C THR A 61 3.77 20.74 3.79
N GLU A 62 3.28 20.44 2.59
CA GLU A 62 3.29 21.37 1.44
C GLU A 62 2.39 22.60 1.67
N LEU A 63 1.30 22.45 2.43
CA LEU A 63 0.36 23.53 2.75
C LEU A 63 0.69 24.29 4.05
N GLY A 64 1.74 23.90 4.78
CA GLY A 64 2.13 24.54 6.04
C GLY A 64 1.11 24.36 7.18
N VAL A 65 0.24 23.35 7.12
CA VAL A 65 -0.81 23.12 8.11
C VAL A 65 -0.25 22.27 9.25
N LYS A 66 -0.22 22.82 10.48
CA LYS A 66 0.04 22.03 11.69
C LYS A 66 -1.29 21.47 12.21
N ARG A 67 -1.34 20.16 12.44
CA ARG A 67 -2.46 19.48 13.12
C ARG A 67 -2.41 19.66 14.62
#